data_AF-A0A441UP29-F1
#
_entry.id   AF-A0A441UP29-F1
#
_cell.length_a   1.000
_cell.length_b   1.000
_cell.length_c   1.000
_cell.angle_alpha   90.00
_cell.angle_beta   90.00
_cell.angle_gamma   90.00
#
_symmetry.space_group_name_H-M   'P 1'
#
loop_
_entity.id
_entity.type
_entity.pdbx_description
1 polymer ?
#
loop_
_entity_poly.entity_id
_entity_poly.type
_entity_poly.pdbx_seq_one_letter_code
_entity_poly.pdbx_strand_id
1 'polypeptide(L)'
;MDSKKVCLSLLAAESELEVEKILASVPEMQDSKNWKPLDGRETNFNVTSNQASDGGKALTELMTNMVDAVLLKHAYLKSIDPKGKKPPPPCIKRSTTSFIRCTAESW
;
A
#
# COMPACT_ATOMS: atom_id res chain seq x y z
N MET A 1 -22.62 -18.07 15.99
CA MET A 1 -21.76 -18.19 14.79
C MET A 1 -20.32 -18.40 15.22
N ASP A 2 -19.48 -19.06 14.43
CA ASP A 2 -18.04 -19.16 14.72
C ASP A 2 -17.31 -17.93 14.16
N SER A 3 -17.03 -16.95 15.02
CA SER A 3 -16.31 -15.72 14.65
C SER A 3 -14.94 -15.99 14.03
N LYS A 4 -14.28 -17.08 14.44
CA LYS A 4 -12.98 -17.47 13.88
C LYS A 4 -13.12 -17.86 12.42
N LYS A 5 -14.16 -18.63 12.08
CA LYS A 5 -14.44 -19.04 10.71
C LYS A 5 -14.71 -17.83 9.82
N VAL A 6 -15.54 -16.90 10.26
CA VAL A 6 -15.84 -15.67 9.50
C VAL A 6 -14.56 -14.85 9.27
N CYS A 7 -13.74 -14.67 10.30
CA CYS A 7 -12.47 -13.95 10.19
C CYS A 7 -11.52 -14.59 9.18
N LEU A 8 -11.35 -15.91 9.24
CA LEU A 8 -10.49 -16.64 8.31
C LEU A 8 -11.03 -16.62 6.87
N SER A 9 -12.35 -16.66 6.70
CA SER A 9 -12.97 -16.52 5.38
C SER A 9 -12.76 -15.13 4.78
N LEU A 10 -12.90 -14.07 5.58
CA LEU A 10 -12.61 -12.70 5.13
C LEU A 10 -11.13 -12.51 4.78
N LEU A 11 -10.22 -13.10 5.57
CA LEU A 11 -8.78 -13.03 5.32
C LEU A 11 -8.37 -13.73 4.01
N ALA A 12 -9.09 -14.77 3.62
CA ALA A 12 -8.81 -15.55 2.41
C ALA A 12 -9.50 -15.01 1.15
N ALA A 13 -10.38 -14.00 1.26
CA ALA A 13 -11.09 -13.44 0.12
C ALA A 13 -10.12 -12.66 -0.79
N GLU A 14 -10.16 -12.92 -2.09
CA GLU A 14 -9.26 -12.30 -3.07
C GLU A 14 -9.93 -11.16 -3.86
N SER A 15 -11.23 -10.93 -3.64
CA SER A 15 -11.98 -9.87 -4.31
C SER A 15 -13.06 -9.25 -3.42
N GLU A 16 -13.44 -8.01 -3.73
CA GLU A 16 -14.53 -7.32 -3.05
C GLU A 16 -15.86 -8.09 -3.14
N LEU A 17 -16.15 -8.70 -4.29
CA LEU A 17 -17.34 -9.53 -4.49
C LEU A 17 -17.39 -10.75 -3.56
N GLU A 18 -16.25 -11.35 -3.21
CA GLU A 18 -16.20 -12.45 -2.25
C GLU A 18 -16.44 -11.96 -0.83
N VAL A 19 -15.87 -10.81 -0.47
CA VAL A 19 -16.11 -10.15 0.83
C VAL A 19 -17.60 -9.85 0.99
N GLU A 20 -18.25 -9.27 -0.02
CA GLU A 20 -19.69 -8.99 0.00
C GLU A 20 -20.53 -10.25 0.25
N LYS A 21 -20.22 -11.36 -0.41
CA LYS A 21 -20.91 -12.65 -0.20
C LYS A 21 -20.74 -13.17 1.21
N ILE A 22 -19.52 -13.06 1.77
CA ILE A 22 -19.24 -13.48 3.14
C ILE A 22 -20.04 -12.62 4.14
N LEU A 23 -20.04 -11.29 3.96
CA LEU A 23 -20.80 -10.36 4.81
C LEU A 23 -22.32 -10.57 4.70
N ALA A 24 -22.84 -10.87 3.50
CA ALA A 24 -24.25 -11.19 3.29
C ALA A 24 -24.68 -12.49 3.98
N SER A 25 -23.75 -13.43 4.16
CA SER A 25 -24.02 -14.70 4.85
C SER A 25 -24.07 -14.61 6.37
N VAL A 26 -23.68 -13.46 6.95
CA VAL A 26 -23.58 -13.23 8.40
C VAL A 26 -24.67 -12.24 8.85
N PRO A 27 -25.74 -12.70 9.55
CA PRO A 27 -26.83 -11.84 9.98
C PRO A 27 -26.38 -10.63 10.82
N GLU A 28 -25.38 -10.81 11.68
CA GLU A 28 -24.84 -9.75 12.53
C GLU A 28 -24.17 -8.63 11.71
N MET A 29 -23.59 -8.96 10.55
CA MET A 29 -22.97 -7.98 9.65
C MET A 29 -24.00 -7.27 8.76
N GLN A 30 -25.23 -7.78 8.69
CA GLN A 30 -26.34 -7.14 7.96
C GLN A 30 -27.04 -6.06 8.81
N ASP A 31 -26.90 -6.10 10.13
CA ASP A 31 -27.45 -5.06 11.01
C ASP A 31 -26.50 -3.85 11.04
N SER A 32 -26.94 -2.73 10.47
CA SER A 32 -26.20 -1.46 10.46
C SER A 32 -25.84 -0.96 11.85
N LYS A 33 -26.59 -1.33 12.90
CA LYS A 33 -26.29 -0.95 14.29
C LYS A 33 -25.02 -1.60 14.84
N ASN A 34 -24.57 -2.70 14.24
CA ASN A 34 -23.34 -3.37 14.63
C ASN A 34 -22.10 -2.71 14.01
N TRP A 35 -22.27 -1.87 12.99
CA TRP A 35 -21.19 -1.12 12.37
C TRP A 35 -20.96 0.17 13.16
N LYS A 36 -19.78 0.27 13.77
CA LYS A 36 -19.38 1.47 14.50
C LYS A 36 -18.37 2.26 13.68
N PRO A 37 -18.37 3.59 13.83
CA PRO A 37 -17.34 4.40 13.21
C PRO A 37 -15.96 4.03 13.76
N LEU A 38 -14.98 3.88 12.87
CA LEU A 38 -13.58 3.64 13.20
C LEU A 38 -13.08 4.79 14.09
N ASP A 39 -12.50 4.46 15.25
CA ASP A 39 -12.09 5.42 16.28
C ASP A 39 -13.20 6.40 16.75
N GLY A 40 -14.48 6.06 16.55
CA GLY A 40 -15.61 6.89 16.94
C GLY A 40 -15.74 8.21 16.16
N ARG A 41 -15.03 8.35 15.04
CA ARG A 41 -15.16 9.50 14.13
C ARG A 41 -16.17 9.15 13.04
N GLU A 42 -17.06 10.03 12.62
CA GLU A 42 -18.01 9.67 11.53
C GLU A 42 -17.37 9.80 10.13
N THR A 43 -16.32 10.62 10.01
CA THR A 43 -15.64 10.95 8.73
C THR A 43 -14.38 10.10 8.48
N ASN A 44 -14.51 8.78 8.66
CA ASN A 44 -13.36 7.85 8.62
C ASN A 44 -12.88 7.47 7.24
N PHE A 45 -13.69 7.77 6.21
CA PHE A 45 -13.34 7.42 4.84
C PHE A 45 -12.00 8.04 4.44
N ASN A 46 -11.66 9.21 4.99
CA ASN A 46 -10.36 9.87 4.79
C ASN A 46 -9.19 9.13 5.47
N VAL A 47 -9.47 8.27 6.45
CA VAL A 47 -8.47 7.46 7.16
C VAL A 47 -8.23 6.13 6.43
N THR A 48 -9.27 5.52 5.86
CA THR A 48 -9.17 4.25 5.10
C THR A 48 -8.75 4.45 3.65
N SER A 49 -9.02 5.60 3.03
CA SER A 49 -8.62 5.91 1.64
C SER A 49 -7.24 6.56 1.51
N ASN A 50 -6.63 6.99 2.62
CA ASN A 50 -5.29 7.56 2.61
C ASN A 50 -4.26 6.45 2.92
N GLN A 51 -3.20 6.32 2.11
CA GLN A 51 -2.18 5.27 2.27
C GLN A 51 -1.47 5.32 3.64
N ALA A 52 -1.53 6.47 4.32
CA ALA A 52 -1.23 6.57 5.73
C ALA A 52 -2.28 7.45 6.44
N SER A 53 -2.69 7.06 7.65
CA SER A 53 -3.58 7.83 8.52
C SER A 53 -2.99 9.15 9.03
N ASP A 54 -1.69 9.36 8.80
CA ASP A 54 -0.93 10.57 9.12
C ASP A 54 -0.38 11.21 7.84
N GLY A 55 -0.65 12.51 7.65
CA GLY A 55 -0.26 13.24 6.44
C GLY A 55 1.26 13.37 6.26
N GLY A 56 2.04 13.38 7.34
CA GLY A 56 3.50 13.41 7.27
C GLY A 56 4.08 12.08 6.79
N LYS A 57 3.52 10.96 7.27
CA LYS A 57 3.85 9.63 6.77
C LYS A 57 3.46 9.45 5.30
N ALA A 58 2.27 9.91 4.92
CA ALA A 58 1.80 9.87 3.53
C ALA A 58 2.73 10.65 2.58
N LEU A 59 3.18 11.84 2.98
CA LEU A 59 4.14 12.62 2.20
C LEU A 59 5.49 11.91 2.07
N THR A 60 5.97 11.28 3.15
CA THR A 60 7.23 10.54 3.14
C THR A 60 7.15 9.33 2.20
N GLU A 61 6.06 8.58 2.27
CA GLU A 61 5.80 7.42 1.41
C GLU A 61 5.64 7.81 -0.07
N LEU A 62 4.96 8.92 -0.34
CA LEU A 62 4.86 9.47 -1.69
C LEU A 62 6.23 9.85 -2.25
N MET A 63 7.07 10.51 -1.45
CA MET A 63 8.44 10.87 -1.87
C MET A 63 9.29 9.62 -2.16
N THR A 64 9.22 8.59 -1.30
CA THR A 64 9.97 7.34 -1.53
C THR A 64 9.47 6.63 -2.79
N ASN A 65 8.15 6.59 -3.03
CA ASN A 65 7.56 5.97 -4.21
C ASN A 65 7.96 6.68 -5.51
N MET A 66 8.06 8.02 -5.50
CA MET A 66 8.53 8.80 -6.64
C MET A 66 9.99 8.49 -6.99
N VAL A 67 10.86 8.34 -5.97
CA VAL A 67 12.27 7.98 -6.17
C VAL A 67 12.38 6.58 -6.76
N ASP A 68 11.65 5.61 -6.21
CA ASP A 68 11.65 4.22 -6.70
C ASP A 68 11.12 4.13 -8.15
N ALA A 69 10.08 4.88 -8.49
CA ALA A 69 9.56 4.93 -9.86
C ALA A 69 10.61 5.44 -10.87
N VAL A 70 11.39 6.47 -10.50
CA VAL A 70 12.47 7.00 -11.34
C VAL A 70 13.61 5.98 -11.44
N LEU A 71 13.97 5.29 -10.36
CA LEU A 71 15.02 4.26 -10.37
C LEU A 71 14.64 3.07 -11.24
N LEU A 72 13.40 2.58 -11.13
CA LEU A 72 12.86 1.51 -11.98
C LEU A 72 12.87 1.91 -13.45
N LYS A 73 12.42 3.12 -13.79
CA LYS A 73 12.48 3.65 -15.16
C LYS A 73 13.91 3.59 -15.73
N HIS A 74 14.91 4.02 -14.96
CA HIS A 74 16.30 3.97 -15.39
C HIS A 74 16.85 2.54 -15.52
N ALA A 75 16.44 1.62 -14.64
CA ALA A 75 16.81 0.22 -14.75
C ALA A 75 16.29 -0.39 -16.06
N TYR A 76 15.02 -0.17 -16.39
CA TYR A 76 14.42 -0.63 -17.65
C TYR A 76 15.10 -0.02 -18.88
N LEU A 77 15.38 1.29 -18.88
CA LEU A 77 16.09 1.96 -19.98
C LEU A 77 17.50 1.37 -20.20
N LYS A 78 18.13 0.83 -19.14
CA LYS A 78 19.43 0.16 -19.21
C LYS A 78 19.33 -1.34 -19.43
N SER A 79 18.14 -1.87 -19.74
CA SER A 79 17.87 -3.31 -19.89
C SER A 79 18.27 -4.14 -18.66
N ILE A 80 18.21 -3.53 -17.48
CA ILE A 80 18.44 -4.19 -16.19
C ILE A 80 17.08 -4.64 -15.67
N ASP A 81 16.91 -5.95 -15.45
CA ASP A 81 15.72 -6.49 -14.80
C ASP A 81 15.80 -6.24 -13.27
N PRO A 82 14.96 -5.35 -12.71
CA PRO A 82 14.97 -5.03 -11.28
C PRO A 82 14.38 -6.16 -10.41
N LYS A 83 13.71 -7.16 -11.00
CA LYS A 83 13.07 -8.29 -10.29
C LYS A 83 13.84 -9.61 -10.46
N GLY A 84 14.97 -9.59 -11.16
CA GLY A 84 15.78 -10.77 -11.42
C GLY A 84 16.44 -11.34 -10.15
N LYS A 85 16.75 -12.65 -10.16
CA LYS A 85 17.45 -13.33 -9.05
C LYS A 85 18.88 -12.83 -8.82
N LYS A 86 19.46 -12.06 -9.75
CA LYS A 86 20.75 -11.42 -9.57
C LYS A 86 20.56 -10.14 -8.77
N PRO A 87 21.36 -9.89 -7.73
CA PRO A 87 21.28 -8.62 -7.00
C PRO A 87 21.43 -7.46 -8.00
N PRO A 88 20.64 -6.38 -7.86
CA PRO A 88 20.70 -5.26 -8.76
C PRO A 88 22.15 -4.74 -8.81
N PRO A 89 22.68 -4.45 -10.00
CA PRO A 89 24.07 -4.05 -10.16
C PRO A 89 24.39 -2.82 -9.29
N PRO A 90 25.67 -2.62 -8.88
CA PRO A 90 26.08 -1.50 -8.05
C PRO A 90 25.65 -0.14 -8.60
N CYS A 91 25.36 -0.03 -9.90
CA CYS A 91 24.85 1.18 -10.54
C CYS A 91 23.43 1.58 -10.10
N ILE A 92 22.60 0.69 -9.56
CA ILE A 92 21.29 1.04 -8.96
C ILE A 92 21.50 1.59 -7.54
N LYS A 93 22.37 0.96 -6.73
CA LYS A 93 22.78 1.52 -5.43
C LYS A 93 23.50 2.85 -5.58
N ARG A 94 24.38 2.95 -6.58
CA ARG A 94 25.12 4.15 -6.95
C ARG A 94 24.19 5.18 -7.58
N SER A 95 23.13 4.80 -8.31
CA SER A 95 22.18 5.79 -8.82
C SER A 95 21.37 6.42 -7.70
N THR A 96 21.02 5.72 -6.62
CA THR A 96 20.42 6.37 -5.45
C THR A 96 21.37 7.42 -4.85
N THR A 97 22.65 7.09 -4.68
CA THR A 97 23.67 8.03 -4.16
C THR A 97 23.99 9.17 -5.14
N SER A 98 24.07 8.88 -6.44
CA SER A 98 24.37 9.86 -7.49
C SER A 98 23.17 10.75 -7.82
N PHE A 99 21.94 10.25 -7.69
CA PHE A 99 20.72 11.05 -7.89
C PHE A 99 20.57 12.06 -6.73
N ILE A 100 20.76 11.62 -5.48
CA ILE A 100 20.79 12.51 -4.30
C ILE A 100 21.90 13.57 -4.44
N ARG A 101 23.10 13.17 -4.89
CA ARG A 101 24.23 14.09 -5.08
C ARG A 101 24.01 15.10 -6.22
N CYS A 102 23.45 14.66 -7.35
CA CYS A 102 23.16 15.54 -8.49
C CYS A 102 22.05 16.56 -8.16
N THR A 103 21.03 16.16 -7.38
CA THR A 103 20.01 17.11 -6.89
C THR A 103 20.55 18.10 -5.87
N ALA A 104 21.52 17.71 -5.03
CA ALA A 104 22.11 18.60 -4.02
C ALA A 104 23.08 19.65 -4.61
N GLU A 105 23.72 19.35 -5.74
CA GLU A 105 24.59 20.30 -6.46
C GLU A 105 23.81 21.27 -7.38
N SER A 106 22.48 21.13 -7.46
CA SER A 106 21.59 21.94 -8.32
C SER A 106 20.75 22.99 -7.56
N TRP A 107 21.02 23.22 -6.27
CA TRP A 107 20.42 24.28 -5.44
C TRP A 107 21.48 25.25 -4.93
#